data_AF-A0A7V5UJ75-F1
#
_entry.id   AF-A0A7V5UJ75-F1
#
_cell.length_a   1.000
_cell.length_b   1.000
_cell.length_c   1.000
_cell.angle_alpha   90.00
_cell.angle_beta   90.00
_cell.angle_gamma   90.00
#
_symmetry.space_group_name_H-M   'P 1'
#
loop_
_entity.id
_entity.type
_entity.pdbx_description
1 polymer ?
#
loop_
_entity_poly.entity_id
_entity_poly.type
_entity_poly.pdbx_seq_one_letter_code
_entity_poly.pdbx_strand_id
1 'polypeptide(L)' 'PCYCVDLAAGPPDLEDLRQWLREHRVRVLNVAGPRASGYPEGAEQTSRLLLALFGRDPSSSS' A
#
# COMPACT_ATOMS: atom_id res chain seq x y z
N PRO A 1 8.86 1.94 -12.32
CA PRO A 1 9.20 1.01 -11.23
C PRO A 1 7.92 0.32 -10.75
N CYS A 2 7.97 -0.94 -10.33
CA CYS A 2 6.85 -1.65 -9.73
C CYS A 2 7.25 -2.27 -8.39
N TYR A 3 6.29 -2.41 -7.50
CA TYR A 3 6.40 -3.13 -6.24
C TYR A 3 5.15 -3.99 -6.10
N CYS A 4 5.32 -5.29 -5.88
CA CYS A 4 4.22 -6.24 -5.77
C CYS A 4 4.00 -6.62 -4.31
N VAL A 5 2.76 -6.48 -3.85
CA VAL A 5 2.35 -6.90 -2.51
C VAL A 5 1.43 -8.10 -2.65
N ASP A 6 1.78 -9.20 -2.00
CA ASP A 6 0.89 -10.35 -1.82
C ASP A 6 0.20 -10.25 -0.45
N LEU A 7 -1.05 -9.78 -0.46
CA LEU A 7 -1.86 -9.63 0.76
C LEU A 7 -2.34 -10.98 1.33
N ALA A 8 -2.32 -12.05 0.54
CA ALA A 8 -2.69 -13.38 1.00
C ALA A 8 -1.55 -14.05 1.80
N ALA A 9 -0.30 -13.65 1.56
CA ALA A 9 0.86 -14.13 2.30
C ALA A 9 0.97 -13.53 3.71
N GLY A 10 0.27 -12.42 3.98
CA GLY A 10 0.23 -11.77 5.28
C GLY A 10 0.30 -10.24 5.18
N PRO A 11 0.37 -9.53 6.32
CA PRO A 11 0.54 -8.09 6.34
C PRO A 11 1.88 -7.68 5.70
N PRO A 12 1.90 -6.73 4.75
CA PRO A 12 3.15 -6.25 4.17
C PRO A 12 3.95 -5.39 5.15
N ASP A 13 5.27 -5.33 4.94
CA ASP A 13 6.13 -4.39 5.64
C ASP A 13 5.91 -2.97 5.09
N LEU A 14 5.33 -2.11 5.92
CA LEU A 14 5.04 -0.73 5.52
C LEU A 14 6.31 0.12 5.38
N GLU A 15 7.37 -0.16 6.13
CA GLU A 15 8.59 0.64 6.05
C GLU A 15 9.36 0.32 4.77
N ASP A 16 9.42 -0.95 4.38
CA ASP A 16 9.98 -1.35 3.07
C ASP A 16 9.22 -0.68 1.92
N LEU A 17 7.88 -0.66 2.00
CA LEU A 17 7.04 0.00 1.00
C LEU A 17 7.28 1.52 0.95
N ARG A 18 7.42 2.18 2.11
CA ARG A 18 7.77 3.62 2.20
C ARG A 18 9.17 3.90 1.69
N GLN A 19 10.13 3.03 1.97
CA GLN A 19 11.49 3.15 1.48
C GLN A 19 11.51 3.07 -0.05
N TRP A 20 10.83 2.08 -0.63
CA TRP A 20 10.72 1.94 -2.08
C TRP A 20 10.11 3.20 -2.74
N LEU A 21 9.05 3.77 -2.15
CA LEU A 21 8.46 5.02 -2.63
C LEU A 21 9.46 6.18 -2.62
N ARG A 22 10.25 6.32 -1.55
CA ARG A 22 11.28 7.36 -1.39
C ARG A 22 12.43 7.18 -2.38
N GLU A 23 12.97 5.98 -2.47
CA GLU A 23 14.10 5.64 -3.35
C GLU A 23 13.79 5.93 -4.82
N HIS A 24 12.58 5.56 -5.25
CA HIS A 24 12.11 5.79 -6.63
C HIS A 24 11.48 7.17 -6.85
N ARG A 25 11.42 8.02 -5.81
CA ARG A 25 10.83 9.37 -5.87
C ARG A 25 9.42 9.37 -6.46
N VAL A 26 8.60 8.39 -6.07
CA VAL A 26 7.23 8.22 -6.56
C VAL A 26 6.36 9.37 -6.04
N ARG A 27 5.90 10.25 -6.94
CA ARG A 27 4.97 11.35 -6.60
C ARG A 27 3.52 11.02 -6.88
N VAL A 28 3.27 10.13 -7.85
CA VAL A 28 1.95 9.64 -8.23
C VAL A 28 2.03 8.12 -8.22
N LEU A 29 1.23 7.49 -7.35
CA LEU A 29 1.21 6.04 -7.20
C LEU A 29 0.03 5.46 -7.97
N ASN A 30 0.31 4.76 -9.06
CA ASN A 30 -0.69 3.92 -9.71
C ASN A 30 -0.79 2.59 -8.95
N VAL A 31 -2.00 2.20 -8.56
CA VAL A 31 -2.27 0.93 -7.87
C VAL A 31 -3.11 0.05 -8.78
N ALA A 32 -2.70 -1.20 -8.95
CA ALA A 32 -3.38 -2.18 -9.78
C ALA A 32 -3.51 -3.51 -9.04
N GLY A 33 -4.55 -4.27 -9.36
CA GLY A 33 -4.84 -5.57 -8.76
C GLY A 33 -5.84 -6.37 -9.58
N PRO A 34 -6.14 -7.61 -9.17
CA PRO A 34 -7.15 -8.45 -9.81
C PRO A 34 -8.53 -7.79 -9.78
N ARG A 35 -9.40 -8.18 -10.73
CA ARG A 35 -10.80 -7.75 -10.72
C ARG A 35 -11.52 -8.28 -9.49
N ALA A 36 -12.46 -7.52 -8.95
CA ALA A 36 -13.24 -7.90 -7.77
C ALA A 36 -13.93 -9.28 -7.91
N SER A 37 -14.33 -9.68 -9.14
CA SER A 37 -14.89 -10.99 -9.40
C SER A 37 -13.96 -12.17 -9.07
N GLY A 38 -12.63 -11.95 -9.12
CA GLY A 38 -11.62 -12.94 -8.75
C GLY A 38 -11.00 -12.72 -7.38
N TYR A 39 -11.27 -11.57 -6.74
CA TYR A 39 -10.79 -11.25 -5.40
C TYR A 39 -11.70 -10.21 -4.72
N PRO A 40 -12.84 -10.64 -4.15
CA PRO A 40 -13.89 -9.72 -3.66
C PRO A 40 -13.42 -8.77 -2.56
N GLU A 41 -12.53 -9.25 -1.69
CA GLU A 41 -11.98 -8.52 -0.54
C GLU A 41 -10.87 -7.53 -0.94
N GLY A 42 -10.43 -7.58 -2.21
CA GLY A 42 -9.27 -6.82 -2.67
C GLY A 42 -9.40 -5.31 -2.49
N ALA A 43 -10.59 -4.76 -2.73
CA ALA A 43 -10.84 -3.33 -2.57
C ALA A 43 -10.71 -2.89 -1.10
N GLU A 44 -11.25 -3.69 -0.17
CA GLU A 44 -11.20 -3.39 1.26
C GLU A 44 -9.78 -3.52 1.80
N GLN A 45 -9.09 -4.61 1.50
CA GLN A 45 -7.72 -4.84 1.96
C GLN A 45 -6.74 -3.81 1.38
N THR A 46 -6.88 -3.45 0.10
CA THR A 46 -6.09 -2.39 -0.53
C THR A 46 -6.34 -1.05 0.17
N SER A 47 -7.59 -0.72 0.49
CA SER A 47 -7.92 0.51 1.20
C SER A 47 -7.28 0.57 2.59
N ARG A 48 -7.33 -0.53 3.36
CA ARG A 48 -6.67 -0.63 4.67
C ARG A 48 -5.15 -0.47 4.57
N LEU A 49 -4.52 -1.10 3.57
CA LEU A 49 -3.09 -0.94 3.31
C LEU A 49 -2.75 0.52 3.00
N LEU A 50 -3.49 1.17 2.09
CA LEU A 50 -3.22 2.56 1.71
C LEU A 50 -3.42 3.53 2.88
N LEU A 51 -4.42 3.28 3.74
CA LEU A 51 -4.62 4.03 4.97
C LEU A 51 -3.48 3.80 5.97
N ALA A 52 -2.96 2.59 6.11
CA ALA A 52 -1.79 2.35 6.96
C ALA A 52 -0.51 2.97 6.40
N LEU A 53 -0.38 3.00 5.07
CA LEU A 53 0.78 3.53 4.37
C LEU A 53 0.85 5.06 4.43
N PHE A 54 -0.28 5.74 4.22
CA PHE A 54 -0.38 7.20 4.06
C PHE A 54 -1.21 7.91 5.13
N GLY A 55 -1.95 7.18 5.96
CA GLY A 55 -2.69 7.77 7.07
C GLY A 55 -1.73 8.53 7.97
N ARG A 56 -2.13 9.75 8.36
CA ARG A 56 -1.33 10.55 9.29
C ARG A 56 -1.11 9.76 10.57
N ASP A 57 0.14 9.70 11.01
CA ASP A 57 0.43 9.44 12.40
C ASP A 57 -0.07 10.64 13.21
N PRO A 58 -1.06 10.50 14.11
CA PRO A 58 -1.55 11.61 14.92
C PRO A 58 -0.46 12.21 15.82
N SER A 59 0.70 11.55 15.96
CA SER A 59 1.83 12.03 16.77
C SER A 59 2.81 12.95 16.03
N SER A 60 2.66 13.17 14.71
CA SER A 60 3.61 13.99 13.92
C SER A 60 3.28 15.49 13.89
N SER A 61 2.67 16.03 14.96
CA SER A 61 2.57 17.48 15.19
C SER A 61 3.49 17.85 16.34
N SER A 62 4.71 18.27 16.02
CA SER A 62 5.65 18.93 16.94
C SER A 62 6.40 20.02 16.18
#